data_AF-A0AAP5ICN2-F1
#
_entry.id   AF-A0AAP5ICN2-F1
#
_cell.length_a   1.000
_cell.length_b   1.000
_cell.length_c   1.000
_cell.angle_alpha   90.00
_cell.angle_beta   90.00
_cell.angle_gamma   90.00
#
_symmetry.space_group_name_H-M   'P 1'
#
loop_
_entity.id
_entity.type
_entity.pdbx_description
1 polymer ?
#
loop_
_entity_poly.entity_id
_entity_poly.type
_entity_poly.pdbx_seq_one_letter_code
_entity_poly.pdbx_strand_id
1 'polypeptide(L)'
;MSQVFTKDFAIECIPAKRTWREIARKIAELPLPGIPIRLILTAVEENTLTFECSFVQTQKQPVWSSLLEINIRQAVSAKPFVAVSIIPTGVRAEIGGFAGDATPSTNLLATACDYLITNPNAVTASDLYYAHDNVLYLEGNLICHLLLGNIGLIPEKQKNVAAIIEKPKDERFLNNVLNALNGMRAVRGINIDPVIVTGAHIETRCTYSEYGNASGEFQGIDELIRALDIVETSTAGAVVLMTTLMVEDEIRQQYYKGDVIPNPWGGAEAIMTHMTTNFYPFTAAHAPLLLEWEHTGFGKLVDPRDGAELISSAYVCSPLNGLINSPRPVKFDTPVAAGETRISVENISAVVMPETTVGNIPFLASLDQGIPIILIKDNSTKYNITPERLKIDETQGRKIYRANSYMEATGLLLALRHGIMPESTTRPMPEIKPIFI
;
A
#
# COMPACT_ATOMS: atom_id res chain seq x y z
N MET A 1 2.87 -27.73 -0.02
CA MET A 1 1.68 -26.97 -0.44
C MET A 1 1.80 -25.60 0.20
N SER A 2 1.79 -24.56 -0.60
CA SER A 2 1.91 -23.19 -0.10
C SER A 2 0.56 -22.70 0.39
N GLN A 3 0.56 -21.97 1.50
CA GLN A 3 -0.65 -21.49 2.14
C GLN A 3 -0.49 -20.03 2.55
N VAL A 4 -1.58 -19.27 2.40
CA VAL A 4 -1.75 -17.93 2.93
C VAL A 4 -2.87 -17.99 3.95
N PHE A 5 -2.61 -17.47 5.15
CA PHE A 5 -3.63 -17.42 6.19
C PHE A 5 -3.39 -16.23 7.11
N THR A 6 -4.45 -15.80 7.78
CA THR A 6 -4.42 -14.66 8.69
C THR A 6 -4.66 -15.14 10.12
N LYS A 7 -3.91 -14.60 11.09
CA LYS A 7 -4.10 -14.87 12.51
C LYS A 7 -3.92 -13.60 13.34
N ASP A 8 -4.69 -13.56 14.41
CA ASP A 8 -4.57 -12.53 15.43
C ASP A 8 -3.63 -13.02 16.55
N PHE A 9 -2.88 -12.09 17.11
CA PHE A 9 -2.07 -12.32 18.31
C PHE A 9 -1.90 -11.01 19.08
N ALA A 10 -1.51 -11.13 20.35
CA ALA A 10 -1.23 -9.99 21.20
C ALA A 10 0.20 -10.03 21.73
N ILE A 11 0.77 -8.85 21.98
CA ILE A 11 2.04 -8.68 22.67
C ILE A 11 1.90 -7.68 23.81
N GLU A 12 2.69 -7.87 24.86
CA GLU A 12 2.85 -6.89 25.94
C GLU A 12 3.92 -5.87 25.56
N CYS A 13 3.55 -4.60 25.38
CA CYS A 13 4.46 -3.49 25.11
C CYS A 13 3.99 -2.18 25.77
N ILE A 14 4.69 -1.82 26.86
CA ILE A 14 4.43 -0.58 27.60
C ILE A 14 4.61 0.65 26.70
N PRO A 15 3.84 1.73 26.89
CA PRO A 15 3.88 2.96 26.07
C PRO A 15 5.27 3.50 25.77
N ALA A 16 6.14 3.59 26.78
CA ALA A 16 7.50 4.12 26.65
C ALA A 16 8.40 3.32 25.69
N LYS A 17 8.01 2.09 25.34
CA LYS A 17 8.75 1.19 24.46
C LYS A 17 8.04 0.91 23.13
N ARG A 18 6.99 1.64 22.79
CA ARG A 18 6.25 1.47 21.52
C ARG A 18 7.00 2.06 20.33
N THR A 19 8.15 1.45 20.01
CA THR A 19 8.93 1.63 18.79
C THR A 19 8.74 0.43 17.89
N TRP A 20 8.96 0.58 16.58
CA TRP A 20 8.89 -0.58 15.69
C TRP A 20 9.93 -1.63 16.10
N ARG A 21 11.16 -1.21 16.42
CA ARG A 21 12.24 -2.12 16.85
C ARG A 21 11.85 -3.03 18.01
N GLU A 22 11.22 -2.50 19.06
CA GLU A 22 10.83 -3.30 20.21
C GLU A 22 9.60 -4.16 19.91
N ILE A 23 8.62 -3.61 19.20
CA ILE A 23 7.42 -4.34 18.79
C ILE A 23 7.82 -5.54 17.92
N ALA A 24 8.62 -5.32 16.89
CA ALA A 24 9.08 -6.36 15.99
C ALA A 24 9.89 -7.45 16.70
N ARG A 25 10.76 -7.08 17.66
CA ARG A 25 11.49 -8.03 18.52
C ARG A 25 10.53 -8.92 19.30
N LYS A 26 9.50 -8.36 19.92
CA LYS A 26 8.49 -9.12 20.68
C LYS A 26 7.66 -10.03 19.79
N ILE A 27 7.31 -9.59 18.58
CA ILE A 27 6.59 -10.41 17.60
C ILE A 27 7.46 -11.58 17.15
N ALA A 28 8.76 -11.35 16.92
CA ALA A 28 9.70 -12.40 16.52
C ALA A 28 9.94 -13.47 17.60
N GLU A 29 9.66 -13.17 18.88
CA GLU A 29 9.72 -14.13 19.99
C GLU A 29 8.50 -15.06 20.05
N LEU A 30 7.41 -14.74 19.35
CA LEU A 30 6.24 -15.60 19.26
C LEU A 30 6.50 -16.79 18.32
N PRO A 31 5.83 -17.94 18.54
CA PRO A 31 5.88 -19.06 17.61
C PRO A 31 5.07 -18.74 16.35
N LEU A 32 5.64 -17.90 15.48
CA LEU A 32 4.99 -17.47 14.25
C LEU A 32 4.76 -18.65 13.30
N PRO A 33 3.55 -18.80 12.74
CA PRO A 33 3.19 -19.95 11.93
C PRO A 33 3.77 -19.88 10.51
N GLY A 34 4.35 -18.77 10.08
CA GLY A 34 4.92 -18.60 8.73
C GLY A 34 5.65 -17.27 8.59
N ILE A 35 5.95 -16.89 7.35
CA ILE A 35 6.60 -15.61 7.03
C ILE A 35 5.54 -14.50 7.05
N PRO A 36 5.68 -13.46 7.89
CA PRO A 36 4.72 -12.37 7.92
C PRO A 36 4.84 -11.50 6.66
N ILE A 37 3.70 -11.21 6.03
CA ILE A 37 3.61 -10.37 4.82
C ILE A 37 2.72 -9.15 4.99
N ARG A 38 1.94 -9.09 6.08
CA ARG A 38 1.06 -7.97 6.41
C ARG A 38 0.86 -7.94 7.92
N LEU A 39 1.05 -6.78 8.55
CA LEU A 39 0.74 -6.58 9.97
C LEU A 39 -0.14 -5.35 10.14
N ILE A 40 -1.24 -5.54 10.86
CA ILE A 40 -2.24 -4.52 11.14
C ILE A 40 -2.41 -4.49 12.65
N LEU A 41 -2.17 -3.32 13.27
CA LEU A 41 -2.56 -3.13 14.66
C LEU A 41 -4.08 -2.92 14.71
N THR A 42 -4.79 -3.81 15.41
CA THR A 42 -6.26 -3.82 15.44
C THR A 42 -6.82 -3.33 16.78
N ALA A 43 -6.09 -3.50 17.88
CA ALA A 43 -6.50 -2.99 19.19
C ALA A 43 -5.31 -2.60 20.08
N VAL A 44 -5.58 -1.68 21.02
CA VAL A 44 -4.62 -1.17 22.01
C VAL A 44 -5.32 -1.10 23.36
N GLU A 45 -4.88 -1.91 24.31
CA GLU A 45 -5.46 -2.01 25.65
C GLU A 45 -4.36 -1.86 26.70
N GLU A 46 -4.28 -0.69 27.33
CA GLU A 46 -3.22 -0.36 28.30
C GLU A 46 -1.79 -0.60 27.79
N ASN A 47 -1.22 -1.77 28.08
CA ASN A 47 0.11 -2.24 27.67
C ASN A 47 0.05 -3.32 26.57
N THR A 48 -1.12 -3.89 26.31
CA THR A 48 -1.33 -4.93 25.31
C THR A 48 -1.57 -4.31 23.94
N LEU A 49 -0.89 -4.83 22.92
CA LEU A 49 -1.09 -4.48 21.51
C LEU A 49 -1.56 -5.74 20.77
N THR A 50 -2.71 -5.66 20.12
CA THR A 50 -3.28 -6.77 19.33
C THR A 50 -3.09 -6.51 17.85
N PHE A 51 -2.58 -7.50 17.15
CA PHE A 51 -2.29 -7.44 15.73
C PHE A 51 -3.02 -8.53 14.98
N GLU A 52 -3.58 -8.17 13.83
CA GLU A 52 -3.90 -9.11 12.75
C GLU A 52 -2.69 -9.22 11.83
N CYS A 53 -2.24 -10.44 11.56
CA CYS A 53 -1.12 -10.70 10.67
C CYS A 53 -1.45 -11.75 9.62
N SER A 54 -1.13 -11.45 8.37
CA SER A 54 -1.18 -12.43 7.27
C SER A 54 0.18 -13.07 7.10
N PHE A 55 0.20 -14.40 7.02
CA PHE A 55 1.39 -15.23 6.91
C PHE A 55 1.39 -16.03 5.61
N VAL A 56 2.58 -16.31 5.11
CA VAL A 56 2.79 -17.28 4.02
C VAL A 56 3.64 -18.43 4.54
N GLN A 57 3.16 -19.65 4.32
CA GLN A 57 3.94 -20.87 4.42
C GLN A 57 4.25 -21.36 3.01
N THR A 58 5.53 -21.39 2.63
CA THR A 58 5.98 -21.88 1.31
C THR A 58 7.43 -22.35 1.41
N GLN A 59 7.89 -23.09 0.40
CA GLN A 59 9.31 -23.49 0.29
C GLN A 59 10.18 -22.37 -0.32
N LYS A 60 9.57 -21.44 -1.05
CA LYS A 60 10.27 -20.30 -1.65
C LYS A 60 10.75 -19.35 -0.55
N GLN A 61 11.98 -18.87 -0.66
CA GLN A 61 12.54 -17.92 0.29
C GLN A 61 12.15 -16.48 -0.09
N PRO A 62 11.91 -15.59 0.89
CA PRO A 62 11.71 -14.17 0.61
C PRO A 62 12.90 -13.56 -0.12
N VAL A 63 12.62 -12.58 -0.98
CA VAL A 63 13.66 -11.83 -1.70
C VAL A 63 14.19 -10.64 -0.90
N TRP A 64 13.41 -10.19 0.09
CA TRP A 64 13.72 -9.10 1.01
C TRP A 64 13.91 -9.61 2.45
N SER A 65 14.53 -8.78 3.30
CA SER A 65 14.54 -8.98 4.75
C SER A 65 13.13 -9.06 5.32
N SER A 66 12.97 -9.74 6.46
CA SER A 66 11.69 -9.82 7.17
C SER A 66 11.10 -8.44 7.44
N LEU A 67 9.77 -8.32 7.43
CA LEU A 67 9.07 -7.11 7.89
C LEU A 67 9.39 -6.77 9.36
N LEU A 68 9.83 -7.75 10.14
CA LEU A 68 10.24 -7.57 11.53
C LEU A 68 11.69 -7.02 11.68
N GLU A 69 12.41 -6.84 10.57
CA GLU A 69 13.74 -6.25 10.55
C GLU A 69 13.67 -4.78 10.11
N ILE A 70 14.36 -3.93 10.85
CA ILE A 70 14.51 -2.50 10.55
C ILE A 70 15.98 -2.10 10.47
N ASN A 71 16.36 -1.49 9.36
CA ASN A 71 17.66 -0.91 9.09
C ASN A 71 17.56 0.61 9.26
N ILE A 72 18.12 1.13 10.36
CA ILE A 72 18.09 2.56 10.63
C ILE A 72 18.98 3.31 9.64
N ARG A 73 18.41 4.37 9.06
CA ARG A 73 19.10 5.28 8.15
C ARG A 73 20.34 5.88 8.80
N GLN A 74 21.45 5.86 8.07
CA GLN A 74 22.73 6.37 8.58
C GLN A 74 22.89 7.86 8.29
N ALA A 75 22.25 8.35 7.22
CA ALA A 75 22.22 9.76 6.86
C ALA A 75 20.81 10.23 6.49
N VAL A 76 20.65 11.55 6.42
CA VAL A 76 19.48 12.21 5.85
C VAL A 76 19.93 12.93 4.59
N SER A 77 19.33 12.60 3.45
CA SER A 77 19.53 13.29 2.19
C SER A 77 18.39 14.26 1.92
N ALA A 78 18.71 15.54 1.74
CA ALA A 78 17.74 16.57 1.40
C ALA A 78 17.28 16.51 -0.08
N LYS A 79 17.95 15.72 -0.93
CA LYS A 79 17.64 15.60 -2.36
C LYS A 79 17.73 14.14 -2.85
N PRO A 80 16.80 13.70 -3.73
CA PRO A 80 15.53 14.36 -4.01
C PRO A 80 14.66 14.47 -2.75
N PHE A 81 13.79 15.47 -2.68
CA PHE A 81 12.79 15.60 -1.62
C PHE A 81 11.65 14.61 -1.90
N VAL A 82 11.62 13.51 -1.15
CA VAL A 82 10.65 12.43 -1.36
C VAL A 82 9.62 12.43 -0.24
N ALA A 83 8.35 12.45 -0.60
CA ALA A 83 7.25 12.24 0.34
C ALA A 83 6.63 10.86 0.10
N VAL A 84 6.14 10.21 1.16
CA VAL A 84 5.33 8.99 1.06
C VAL A 84 3.91 9.33 1.50
N SER A 85 2.92 9.06 0.66
CA SER A 85 1.49 9.20 1.00
C SER A 85 0.88 7.81 1.12
N ILE A 86 0.30 7.51 2.27
CA ILE A 86 -0.32 6.21 2.54
C ILE A 86 -1.76 6.41 2.91
N ILE A 87 -2.64 5.76 2.15
CA ILE A 87 -4.05 5.60 2.51
C ILE A 87 -4.32 4.10 2.56
N PRO A 88 -4.36 3.49 3.75
CA PRO A 88 -4.55 2.06 3.87
C PRO A 88 -5.87 1.64 3.23
N THR A 89 -5.84 0.55 2.47
CA THR A 89 -7.05 -0.01 1.83
C THR A 89 -7.77 -0.95 2.80
N GLY A 90 -9.10 -1.05 2.68
CA GLY A 90 -9.89 -1.98 3.49
C GLY A 90 -10.17 -1.50 4.91
N VAL A 91 -9.94 -0.20 5.19
CA VAL A 91 -10.12 0.42 6.51
C VAL A 91 -11.20 1.52 6.53
N ARG A 92 -11.88 1.73 5.39
CA ARG A 92 -12.85 2.82 5.15
C ARG A 92 -12.27 4.20 5.47
N ALA A 93 -11.25 4.62 4.72
CA ALA A 93 -10.86 6.02 4.72
C ALA A 93 -11.97 6.88 4.08
N GLU A 94 -12.10 8.14 4.48
CA GLU A 94 -13.06 9.06 3.86
C GLU A 94 -12.57 9.56 2.49
N ILE A 95 -11.25 9.69 2.34
CA ILE A 95 -10.57 9.91 1.07
C ILE A 95 -9.63 8.72 0.84
N GLY A 96 -9.72 8.07 -0.33
CA GLY A 96 -8.95 6.86 -0.66
C GLY A 96 -9.60 5.57 -0.15
N GLY A 97 -10.86 5.66 0.31
CA GLY A 97 -11.68 4.50 0.68
C GLY A 97 -12.41 3.86 -0.50
N PHE A 98 -12.43 4.57 -1.64
CA PHE A 98 -13.06 4.15 -2.89
C PHE A 98 -12.01 4.08 -4.01
N ALA A 99 -12.36 3.55 -5.17
CA ALA A 99 -11.40 3.35 -6.25
C ALA A 99 -10.86 4.69 -6.80
N GLY A 100 -9.62 5.03 -6.42
CA GLY A 100 -8.86 6.18 -6.90
C GLY A 100 -9.44 7.56 -6.56
N ASP A 101 -10.37 7.65 -5.61
CA ASP A 101 -10.94 8.91 -5.11
C ASP A 101 -9.89 9.80 -4.42
N ALA A 102 -8.76 9.21 -3.99
CA ALA A 102 -7.61 9.96 -3.48
C ALA A 102 -6.71 10.58 -4.57
N THR A 103 -6.92 10.29 -5.86
CA THR A 103 -6.03 10.77 -6.94
C THR A 103 -5.81 12.29 -6.91
N PRO A 104 -6.85 13.15 -6.71
CA PRO A 104 -6.64 14.59 -6.61
C PRO A 104 -5.75 15.00 -5.43
N SER A 105 -5.95 14.39 -4.26
CA SER A 105 -5.13 14.62 -3.07
C SER A 105 -3.69 14.18 -3.27
N THR A 106 -3.49 13.01 -3.89
CA THR A 106 -2.17 12.49 -4.30
C THR A 106 -1.47 13.46 -5.24
N ASN A 107 -2.14 13.92 -6.30
CA ASN A 107 -1.57 14.86 -7.26
C ASN A 107 -1.21 16.19 -6.62
N LEU A 108 -2.04 16.69 -5.68
CA LEU A 108 -1.75 17.91 -4.94
C LEU A 108 -0.48 17.76 -4.10
N LEU A 109 -0.36 16.68 -3.31
CA LEU A 109 0.87 16.39 -2.55
C LEU A 109 2.09 16.27 -3.47
N ALA A 110 1.92 15.65 -4.63
CA ALA A 110 2.99 15.46 -5.60
C ALA A 110 3.56 16.77 -6.14
N THR A 111 2.78 17.87 -6.14
CA THR A 111 3.29 19.20 -6.52
C THR A 111 4.29 19.77 -5.51
N ALA A 112 4.29 19.29 -4.27
CA ALA A 112 5.14 19.79 -3.20
C ALA A 112 6.46 19.00 -3.04
N CYS A 113 6.67 17.90 -3.75
CA CYS A 113 7.87 17.07 -3.66
C CYS A 113 8.54 16.82 -5.02
N ASP A 114 9.75 16.27 -5.02
CA ASP A 114 10.40 15.78 -6.25
C ASP A 114 9.79 14.44 -6.66
N TYR A 115 9.52 13.55 -5.70
CA TYR A 115 8.77 12.30 -5.90
C TYR A 115 7.75 12.08 -4.78
N LEU A 116 6.57 11.58 -5.14
CA LEU A 116 5.57 11.10 -4.19
C LEU A 116 5.40 9.59 -4.33
N ILE A 117 5.71 8.82 -3.30
CA ILE A 117 5.46 7.37 -3.29
C ILE A 117 4.08 7.12 -2.70
N THR A 118 3.25 6.30 -3.35
CA THR A 118 1.92 5.97 -2.82
C THR A 118 1.45 4.57 -3.21
N ASN A 119 0.49 4.06 -2.44
CA ASN A 119 -0.12 2.75 -2.66
C ASN A 119 -1.10 2.76 -3.84
N PRO A 120 -1.25 1.62 -4.55
CA PRO A 120 -2.13 1.45 -5.72
C PRO A 120 -3.47 2.17 -5.66
N ASN A 121 -4.27 1.85 -4.65
CA ASN A 121 -5.65 2.30 -4.53
C ASN A 121 -5.81 3.82 -4.37
N ALA A 122 -4.71 4.54 -4.06
CA ALA A 122 -4.74 5.99 -4.03
C ALA A 122 -4.86 6.62 -5.43
N VAL A 123 -4.55 5.88 -6.50
CA VAL A 123 -4.47 6.39 -7.87
C VAL A 123 -5.08 5.49 -8.95
N THR A 124 -5.44 4.25 -8.63
CA THR A 124 -6.15 3.34 -9.55
C THR A 124 -7.65 3.42 -9.37
N ALA A 125 -8.36 3.69 -10.46
CA ALA A 125 -9.82 3.72 -10.49
C ALA A 125 -10.32 2.97 -11.73
N SER A 126 -10.24 1.64 -11.70
CA SER A 126 -10.67 0.75 -12.79
C SER A 126 -9.99 1.04 -14.12
N ASP A 127 -10.62 1.82 -15.01
CA ASP A 127 -10.06 2.24 -16.30
C ASP A 127 -9.39 3.62 -16.26
N LEU A 128 -9.59 4.40 -15.19
CA LEU A 128 -9.09 5.75 -15.03
C LEU A 128 -7.77 5.77 -14.26
N TYR A 129 -6.79 6.49 -14.79
CA TYR A 129 -5.51 6.73 -14.13
C TYR A 129 -5.02 8.13 -14.47
N TYR A 130 -4.92 8.99 -13.45
CA TYR A 130 -4.56 10.40 -13.60
C TYR A 130 -3.45 10.85 -12.65
N ALA A 131 -2.65 9.92 -12.11
CA ALA A 131 -1.52 10.27 -11.27
C ALA A 131 -0.51 11.15 -12.05
N HIS A 132 0.09 12.12 -11.38
CA HIS A 132 1.18 12.93 -11.95
C HIS A 132 2.43 12.09 -12.25
N ASP A 133 3.26 12.56 -13.20
CA ASP A 133 4.46 11.86 -13.66
C ASP A 133 5.51 11.60 -12.55
N ASN A 134 5.50 12.37 -11.46
CA ASN A 134 6.40 12.20 -10.32
C ASN A 134 5.80 11.35 -9.18
N VAL A 135 4.64 10.73 -9.40
CA VAL A 135 4.07 9.74 -8.48
C VAL A 135 4.68 8.37 -8.77
N LEU A 136 5.35 7.80 -7.78
CA LEU A 136 5.91 6.46 -7.81
C LEU A 136 4.91 5.46 -7.24
N TYR A 137 4.43 4.59 -8.12
CA TYR A 137 3.40 3.60 -7.81
C TYR A 137 4.00 2.38 -7.10
N LEU A 138 3.72 2.19 -5.81
CA LEU A 138 4.36 1.12 -5.03
C LEU A 138 3.38 0.47 -4.05
N GLU A 139 3.21 -0.84 -4.11
CA GLU A 139 2.29 -1.54 -3.21
C GLU A 139 2.80 -1.54 -1.75
N GLY A 140 1.86 -1.77 -0.81
CA GLY A 140 2.07 -1.50 0.62
C GLY A 140 3.23 -2.28 1.26
N ASN A 141 3.53 -3.50 0.83
CA ASN A 141 4.63 -4.30 1.38
C ASN A 141 5.99 -3.70 1.01
N LEU A 142 6.20 -3.33 -0.25
CA LEU A 142 7.40 -2.61 -0.67
C LEU A 142 7.50 -1.22 -0.03
N ILE A 143 6.39 -0.51 0.22
CA ILE A 143 6.41 0.73 1.03
C ILE A 143 6.90 0.44 2.46
N CYS A 144 6.42 -0.64 3.08
CA CYS A 144 6.90 -1.07 4.40
C CYS A 144 8.41 -1.34 4.37
N HIS A 145 8.90 -2.15 3.42
CA HIS A 145 10.33 -2.43 3.29
C HIS A 145 11.17 -1.17 3.05
N LEU A 146 10.67 -0.20 2.28
CA LEU A 146 11.35 1.07 2.08
C LEU A 146 11.50 1.84 3.41
N LEU A 147 10.40 1.99 4.16
CA LEU A 147 10.42 2.73 5.44
C LEU A 147 11.18 1.99 6.54
N LEU A 148 11.23 0.67 6.47
CA LEU A 148 12.11 -0.17 7.29
C LEU A 148 13.58 -0.05 6.89
N GLY A 149 13.91 0.56 5.75
CA GLY A 149 15.28 0.69 5.24
C GLY A 149 15.83 -0.58 4.60
N ASN A 150 14.97 -1.56 4.27
CA ASN A 150 15.37 -2.87 3.75
C ASN A 150 15.63 -2.83 2.23
N ILE A 151 15.01 -1.88 1.51
CA ILE A 151 15.16 -1.72 0.07
C ILE A 151 15.48 -0.27 -0.32
N GLY A 152 16.02 -0.11 -1.52
CA GLY A 152 15.99 1.14 -2.27
C GLY A 152 15.08 1.01 -3.49
N LEU A 153 14.81 2.13 -4.15
CA LEU A 153 14.00 2.24 -5.34
C LEU A 153 14.77 3.00 -6.40
N ILE A 154 14.76 2.51 -7.64
CA ILE A 154 15.22 3.26 -8.81
C ILE A 154 13.97 3.82 -9.52
N PRO A 155 13.77 5.15 -9.56
CA PRO A 155 12.70 5.78 -10.31
C PRO A 155 12.95 5.60 -11.81
N GLU A 156 12.29 4.61 -12.39
CA GLU A 156 12.30 4.33 -13.82
C GLU A 156 10.90 3.96 -14.28
N LYS A 157 10.66 4.03 -15.59
CA LYS A 157 9.42 3.50 -16.17
C LYS A 157 9.61 2.04 -16.53
N GLN A 158 8.64 1.20 -16.18
CA GLN A 158 8.67 -0.21 -16.54
C GLN A 158 8.53 -0.36 -18.05
N LYS A 159 9.49 -1.06 -18.65
CA LYS A 159 9.48 -1.35 -20.10
C LYS A 159 8.61 -2.55 -20.43
N ASN A 160 8.45 -3.47 -19.48
CA ASN A 160 7.70 -4.70 -19.65
C ASN A 160 6.94 -5.04 -18.37
N VAL A 161 5.66 -5.37 -18.52
CA VAL A 161 4.76 -5.74 -17.43
C VAL A 161 4.16 -7.12 -17.74
N ALA A 162 4.24 -8.06 -16.82
CA ALA A 162 3.57 -9.35 -16.97
C ALA A 162 2.09 -9.26 -16.57
N ALA A 163 1.26 -10.13 -17.12
CA ALA A 163 -0.13 -10.29 -16.69
C ALA A 163 -0.40 -11.75 -16.32
N ILE A 164 -0.91 -11.98 -15.11
CA ILE A 164 -1.38 -13.29 -14.66
C ILE A 164 -2.90 -13.24 -14.54
N ILE A 165 -3.57 -14.05 -15.34
CA ILE A 165 -5.02 -14.16 -15.40
C ILE A 165 -5.39 -15.47 -14.74
N GLU A 166 -6.16 -15.42 -13.66
CA GLU A 166 -6.78 -16.64 -13.13
C GLU A 166 -7.66 -17.27 -14.21
N LYS A 167 -7.65 -18.59 -14.32
CA LYS A 167 -8.59 -19.35 -15.13
C LYS A 167 -10.03 -18.86 -14.89
N PRO A 168 -10.68 -18.20 -15.86
CA PRO A 168 -12.00 -17.68 -15.64
C PRO A 168 -13.04 -18.80 -15.71
N LYS A 169 -14.18 -18.58 -15.04
CA LYS A 169 -15.35 -19.48 -15.14
C LYS A 169 -15.99 -19.47 -16.53
N ASP A 170 -15.84 -18.37 -17.25
CA ASP A 170 -16.41 -18.14 -18.57
C ASP A 170 -15.38 -17.49 -19.50
N GLU A 171 -15.26 -17.99 -20.73
CA GLU A 171 -14.32 -17.51 -21.73
C GLU A 171 -14.56 -16.04 -22.11
N ARG A 172 -15.78 -15.51 -21.96
CA ARG A 172 -16.10 -14.11 -22.20
C ARG A 172 -15.30 -13.17 -21.31
N PHE A 173 -15.06 -13.56 -20.05
CA PHE A 173 -14.24 -12.76 -19.14
C PHE A 173 -12.77 -12.78 -19.54
N LEU A 174 -12.25 -13.93 -20.00
CA LEU A 174 -10.91 -14.02 -20.57
C LEU A 174 -10.77 -13.07 -21.77
N ASN A 175 -11.70 -13.17 -22.73
CA ASN A 175 -11.68 -12.36 -23.94
C ASN A 175 -11.78 -10.87 -23.63
N ASN A 176 -12.60 -10.48 -22.64
CA ASN A 176 -12.72 -9.09 -22.22
C ASN A 176 -11.40 -8.55 -21.66
N VAL A 177 -10.77 -9.33 -20.78
CA VAL A 177 -9.46 -9.01 -20.24
C VAL A 177 -8.40 -8.93 -21.34
N LEU A 178 -8.33 -9.91 -22.24
CA LEU A 178 -7.38 -9.91 -23.37
C LEU A 178 -7.60 -8.70 -24.28
N ASN A 179 -8.85 -8.28 -24.50
CA ASN A 179 -9.17 -7.08 -25.24
C ASN A 179 -8.69 -5.82 -24.52
N ALA A 180 -8.82 -5.74 -23.19
CA ALA A 180 -8.26 -4.65 -22.40
C ALA A 180 -6.73 -4.61 -22.49
N LEU A 181 -6.04 -5.76 -22.36
CA LEU A 181 -4.59 -5.85 -22.56
C LEU A 181 -4.18 -5.41 -23.97
N ASN A 182 -4.89 -5.87 -25.00
CA ASN A 182 -4.65 -5.45 -26.39
C ASN A 182 -4.92 -3.97 -26.60
N GLY A 183 -5.95 -3.40 -25.96
CA GLY A 183 -6.24 -1.97 -25.97
C GLY A 183 -5.10 -1.16 -25.36
N MET A 184 -4.58 -1.59 -24.22
CA MET A 184 -3.41 -0.97 -23.60
C MET A 184 -2.16 -1.05 -24.51
N ARG A 185 -1.92 -2.19 -25.15
CA ARG A 185 -0.83 -2.32 -26.13
C ARG A 185 -1.02 -1.40 -27.34
N ALA A 186 -2.22 -1.36 -27.93
CA ALA A 186 -2.51 -0.63 -29.16
C ALA A 186 -2.59 0.89 -28.97
N VAL A 187 -3.14 1.35 -27.84
CA VAL A 187 -3.40 2.78 -27.59
C VAL A 187 -2.32 3.41 -26.73
N ARG A 188 -1.95 2.77 -25.62
CA ARG A 188 -0.92 3.29 -24.69
C ARG A 188 0.49 2.95 -25.15
N GLY A 189 0.66 1.91 -25.97
CA GLY A 189 1.95 1.52 -26.54
C GLY A 189 2.85 0.75 -25.57
N ILE A 190 2.26 -0.02 -24.66
CA ILE A 190 3.00 -0.72 -23.59
C ILE A 190 3.32 -2.15 -23.99
N ASN A 191 4.44 -2.69 -23.49
CA ASN A 191 4.73 -4.11 -23.65
C ASN A 191 4.15 -4.90 -22.48
N ILE A 192 3.37 -5.93 -22.81
CA ILE A 192 2.77 -6.84 -21.83
C ILE A 192 3.23 -8.25 -22.16
N ASP A 193 4.22 -8.75 -21.41
CA ASP A 193 4.84 -10.05 -21.66
C ASP A 193 5.57 -10.58 -20.40
N PRO A 194 5.32 -11.83 -19.96
CA PRO A 194 4.35 -12.78 -20.50
C PRO A 194 2.90 -12.46 -20.08
N VAL A 195 1.95 -12.96 -20.87
CA VAL A 195 0.54 -13.08 -20.45
C VAL A 195 0.27 -14.55 -20.14
N ILE A 196 -0.01 -14.85 -18.87
CA ILE A 196 -0.18 -16.21 -18.36
C ILE A 196 -1.63 -16.39 -17.93
N VAL A 197 -2.27 -17.46 -18.38
CA VAL A 197 -3.55 -17.92 -17.84
C VAL A 197 -3.29 -19.13 -16.95
N THR A 198 -3.75 -19.11 -15.71
CA THR A 198 -3.50 -20.22 -14.78
C THR A 198 -4.22 -21.50 -15.23
N GLY A 199 -3.69 -22.66 -14.81
CA GLY A 199 -4.29 -23.97 -15.15
C GLY A 199 -5.54 -24.30 -14.32
N ALA A 200 -5.62 -23.73 -13.11
CA ALA A 200 -6.73 -23.88 -12.17
C ALA A 200 -7.07 -22.56 -11.48
N HIS A 201 -8.16 -22.56 -10.71
CA HIS A 201 -8.66 -21.40 -9.98
C HIS A 201 -7.76 -21.01 -8.80
N ILE A 202 -7.75 -19.72 -8.50
CA ILE A 202 -7.16 -19.12 -7.29
C ILE A 202 -8.34 -18.62 -6.48
N GLU A 203 -8.99 -19.52 -5.74
CA GLU A 203 -10.21 -19.19 -5.03
C GLU A 203 -9.90 -18.21 -3.89
N THR A 204 -10.37 -16.98 -4.03
CA THR A 204 -10.22 -15.93 -3.02
C THR A 204 -11.59 -15.55 -2.47
N ARG A 205 -11.83 -15.84 -1.20
CA ARG A 205 -13.02 -15.36 -0.47
C ARG A 205 -12.64 -14.12 0.31
N CYS A 206 -13.29 -13.00 0.01
CA CYS A 206 -13.16 -11.76 0.74
C CYS A 206 -13.94 -11.85 2.05
N THR A 207 -13.30 -11.46 3.16
CA THR A 207 -13.88 -11.54 4.50
C THR A 207 -13.67 -10.23 5.25
N TYR A 208 -14.39 -10.04 6.36
CA TYR A 208 -14.04 -9.03 7.35
C TYR A 208 -13.49 -9.72 8.60
N SER A 209 -12.49 -9.10 9.22
CA SER A 209 -11.98 -9.53 10.53
C SER A 209 -12.98 -9.24 11.64
N GLU A 210 -12.72 -9.75 12.85
CA GLU A 210 -13.51 -9.41 14.05
C GLU A 210 -13.47 -7.91 14.39
N TYR A 211 -12.40 -7.21 13.98
CA TYR A 211 -12.24 -5.75 14.12
C TYR A 211 -12.84 -4.97 12.93
N GLY A 212 -13.42 -5.68 11.97
CA GLY A 212 -14.22 -5.13 10.90
C GLY A 212 -13.44 -4.50 9.74
N ASN A 213 -12.14 -4.78 9.61
CA ASN A 213 -11.35 -4.48 8.40
C ASN A 213 -11.43 -5.59 7.37
N ALA A 214 -11.24 -5.25 6.09
CA ALA A 214 -11.26 -6.25 5.02
C ALA A 214 -10.04 -7.18 5.09
N SER A 215 -10.26 -8.45 4.76
CA SER A 215 -9.27 -9.53 4.73
C SER A 215 -9.65 -10.55 3.65
N GLY A 216 -8.97 -11.70 3.63
CA GLY A 216 -9.29 -12.75 2.67
C GLY A 216 -8.79 -14.14 3.07
N GLU A 217 -9.46 -15.14 2.52
CA GLU A 217 -9.08 -16.55 2.56
C GLU A 217 -8.72 -17.01 1.16
N PHE A 218 -7.64 -17.80 1.05
CA PHE A 218 -7.05 -18.13 -0.24
C PHE A 218 -6.87 -19.64 -0.40
N GLN A 219 -7.26 -20.16 -1.56
CA GLN A 219 -6.95 -21.52 -2.00
C GLN A 219 -6.30 -21.50 -3.39
N GLY A 220 -5.55 -22.55 -3.72
CA GLY A 220 -4.85 -22.61 -5.01
C GLY A 220 -3.63 -21.69 -5.12
N ILE A 221 -3.04 -21.26 -4.00
CA ILE A 221 -1.84 -20.40 -3.97
C ILE A 221 -0.66 -21.00 -4.75
N ASP A 222 -0.52 -22.32 -4.77
CA ASP A 222 0.52 -22.98 -5.57
C ASP A 222 0.35 -22.72 -7.09
N GLU A 223 -0.86 -22.46 -7.60
CA GLU A 223 -1.07 -22.04 -8.99
C GLU A 223 -0.48 -20.65 -9.26
N LEU A 224 -0.71 -19.71 -8.34
CA LEU A 224 -0.18 -18.36 -8.43
C LEU A 224 1.35 -18.38 -8.38
N ILE A 225 1.94 -19.15 -7.46
CA ILE A 225 3.40 -19.33 -7.37
C ILE A 225 3.96 -19.88 -8.69
N ARG A 226 3.34 -20.90 -9.28
CA ARG A 226 3.77 -21.44 -10.57
C ARG A 226 3.74 -20.39 -11.69
N ALA A 227 2.72 -19.54 -11.74
CA ALA A 227 2.65 -18.46 -12.71
C ALA A 227 3.71 -17.38 -12.45
N LEU A 228 3.93 -17.00 -11.20
CA LEU A 228 4.96 -16.03 -10.81
C LEU A 228 6.38 -16.53 -11.07
N ASP A 229 6.65 -17.83 -10.89
CA ASP A 229 7.94 -18.44 -11.23
C ASP A 229 8.22 -18.33 -12.75
N ILE A 230 7.19 -18.42 -13.60
CA ILE A 230 7.35 -18.16 -15.04
C ILE A 230 7.69 -16.68 -15.27
N VAL A 231 6.98 -15.75 -14.61
CA VAL A 231 7.26 -14.31 -14.71
C VAL A 231 8.68 -13.98 -14.29
N GLU A 232 9.19 -14.60 -13.21
CA GLU A 232 10.55 -14.38 -12.70
C GLU A 232 11.64 -14.76 -13.71
N THR A 233 11.37 -15.70 -14.62
CA THR A 233 12.30 -16.05 -15.71
C THR A 233 12.24 -15.12 -16.93
N SER A 234 11.29 -14.17 -16.94
CA SER A 234 11.09 -13.20 -18.02
C SER A 234 11.85 -11.89 -17.80
N THR A 235 11.59 -10.90 -18.66
CA THR A 235 12.15 -9.53 -18.52
C THR A 235 11.20 -8.56 -17.82
N ALA A 236 10.05 -9.01 -17.34
CA ALA A 236 9.06 -8.16 -16.69
C ALA A 236 9.56 -7.65 -15.33
N GLY A 237 9.50 -6.34 -15.11
CA GLY A 237 9.83 -5.70 -13.83
C GLY A 237 8.60 -5.43 -12.95
N ALA A 238 7.42 -5.77 -13.46
CA ALA A 238 6.14 -5.59 -12.80
C ALA A 238 5.16 -6.69 -13.24
N VAL A 239 4.17 -7.00 -12.40
CA VAL A 239 3.09 -7.95 -12.73
C VAL A 239 1.73 -7.42 -12.28
N VAL A 240 0.74 -7.54 -13.15
CA VAL A 240 -0.67 -7.39 -12.76
C VAL A 240 -1.30 -8.76 -12.54
N LEU A 241 -1.99 -8.89 -11.40
CA LEU A 241 -2.72 -10.09 -11.02
C LEU A 241 -4.20 -9.86 -11.29
N MET A 242 -4.82 -10.73 -12.08
CA MET A 242 -6.26 -10.68 -12.36
C MET A 242 -6.92 -11.95 -11.86
N THR A 243 -7.40 -11.92 -10.62
CA THR A 243 -8.05 -13.07 -9.99
C THR A 243 -9.46 -12.74 -9.54
N THR A 244 -10.25 -13.78 -9.37
CA THR A 244 -11.60 -13.70 -8.87
C THR A 244 -11.60 -13.39 -7.38
N LEU A 245 -12.53 -12.54 -6.97
CA LEU A 245 -12.74 -12.17 -5.57
C LEU A 245 -14.20 -12.41 -5.20
N MET A 246 -14.46 -13.40 -4.35
CA MET A 246 -15.80 -13.75 -3.91
C MET A 246 -16.20 -12.89 -2.72
N VAL A 247 -17.25 -12.09 -2.89
CA VAL A 247 -17.92 -11.32 -1.83
C VAL A 247 -19.38 -11.75 -1.79
N GLU A 248 -19.95 -11.89 -0.59
CA GLU A 248 -21.38 -12.18 -0.42
C GLU A 248 -22.23 -11.04 -0.99
N ASP A 249 -23.31 -11.36 -1.70
CA ASP A 249 -24.10 -10.34 -2.41
C ASP A 249 -24.62 -9.26 -1.46
N GLU A 250 -25.04 -9.62 -0.24
CA GLU A 250 -25.48 -8.65 0.76
C GLU A 250 -24.42 -7.59 1.05
N ILE A 251 -23.17 -8.00 1.31
CA ILE A 251 -22.03 -7.09 1.57
C ILE A 251 -21.77 -6.21 0.35
N ARG A 252 -21.81 -6.79 -0.85
CA ARG A 252 -21.62 -6.04 -2.09
C ARG A 252 -22.71 -4.98 -2.28
N GLN A 253 -23.98 -5.32 -2.04
CA GLN A 253 -25.08 -4.37 -2.14
C GLN A 253 -24.96 -3.25 -1.10
N GLN A 254 -24.53 -3.57 0.13
CA GLN A 254 -24.25 -2.56 1.16
C GLN A 254 -23.16 -1.58 0.69
N TYR A 255 -22.06 -2.09 0.12
CA TYR A 255 -20.97 -1.24 -0.40
C TYR A 255 -21.48 -0.27 -1.47
N TYR A 256 -22.16 -0.78 -2.51
CA TYR A 256 -22.65 0.06 -3.62
C TYR A 256 -23.81 0.99 -3.24
N LYS A 257 -24.50 0.74 -2.14
CA LYS A 257 -25.48 1.68 -1.56
C LYS A 257 -24.83 2.84 -0.82
N GLY A 258 -23.52 2.78 -0.59
CA GLY A 258 -22.78 3.77 0.19
C GLY A 258 -22.88 3.56 1.70
N ASP A 259 -23.22 2.35 2.16
CA ASP A 259 -23.21 2.03 3.59
C ASP A 259 -21.79 2.22 4.16
N VAL A 260 -21.69 2.51 5.46
CA VAL A 260 -20.42 2.82 6.12
C VAL A 260 -19.63 1.54 6.42
N ILE A 261 -19.22 0.83 5.36
CA ILE A 261 -18.39 -0.37 5.41
C ILE A 261 -17.09 -0.17 4.63
N PRO A 262 -15.97 -0.81 5.02
CA PRO A 262 -14.75 -0.77 4.22
C PRO A 262 -14.93 -1.47 2.88
N ASN A 263 -14.18 -1.05 1.86
CA ASN A 263 -14.08 -1.79 0.61
C ASN A 263 -13.78 -3.28 0.90
N PRO A 264 -14.69 -4.21 0.51
CA PRO A 264 -14.58 -5.63 0.88
C PRO A 264 -13.45 -6.36 0.14
N TRP A 265 -13.00 -5.85 -1.00
CA TRP A 265 -11.98 -6.48 -1.83
C TRP A 265 -10.56 -6.16 -1.36
N GLY A 266 -10.32 -4.91 -1.00
CA GLY A 266 -8.97 -4.36 -0.85
C GLY A 266 -8.06 -5.08 0.15
N GLY A 267 -8.63 -5.73 1.17
CA GLY A 267 -7.87 -6.55 2.10
C GLY A 267 -7.26 -7.79 1.44
N ALA A 268 -8.05 -8.51 0.66
CA ALA A 268 -7.61 -9.72 -0.05
C ALA A 268 -6.60 -9.38 -1.16
N GLU A 269 -6.87 -8.31 -1.91
CA GLU A 269 -5.97 -7.78 -2.95
C GLU A 269 -4.59 -7.45 -2.38
N ALA A 270 -4.56 -6.72 -1.26
CA ALA A 270 -3.32 -6.34 -0.58
C ALA A 270 -2.51 -7.56 -0.17
N ILE A 271 -3.14 -8.56 0.48
CA ILE A 271 -2.44 -9.79 0.91
C ILE A 271 -1.80 -10.49 -0.28
N MET A 272 -2.50 -10.59 -1.41
CA MET A 272 -1.98 -11.28 -2.60
C MET A 272 -0.83 -10.52 -3.25
N THR A 273 -0.92 -9.18 -3.34
CA THR A 273 0.22 -8.37 -3.82
C THR A 273 1.40 -8.40 -2.85
N HIS A 274 1.16 -8.39 -1.53
CA HIS A 274 2.22 -8.46 -0.53
C HIS A 274 2.93 -9.81 -0.56
N MET A 275 2.18 -10.91 -0.68
CA MET A 275 2.75 -12.23 -0.93
C MET A 275 3.64 -12.21 -2.17
N THR A 276 3.12 -11.68 -3.29
CA THR A 276 3.88 -11.61 -4.54
C THR A 276 5.19 -10.83 -4.37
N THR A 277 5.14 -9.59 -3.87
CA THR A 277 6.35 -8.77 -3.76
C THR A 277 7.30 -9.23 -2.67
N ASN A 278 6.85 -10.00 -1.67
CA ASN A 278 7.72 -10.54 -0.63
C ASN A 278 8.63 -11.68 -1.15
N PHE A 279 8.17 -12.43 -2.16
CA PHE A 279 8.87 -13.60 -2.70
C PHE A 279 9.43 -13.40 -4.12
N TYR A 280 9.14 -12.27 -4.77
CA TYR A 280 9.59 -11.97 -6.12
C TYR A 280 10.11 -10.53 -6.26
N PRO A 281 11.19 -10.28 -7.02
CA PRO A 281 11.89 -9.01 -7.06
C PRO A 281 11.27 -7.98 -8.04
N PHE A 282 9.95 -8.01 -8.23
CA PHE A 282 9.20 -7.09 -9.09
C PHE A 282 8.06 -6.42 -8.33
N THR A 283 7.49 -5.36 -8.90
CA THR A 283 6.31 -4.70 -8.35
C THR A 283 5.03 -5.44 -8.75
N ALA A 284 3.98 -5.33 -7.94
CA ALA A 284 2.71 -5.99 -8.22
C ALA A 284 1.53 -5.05 -8.01
N ALA A 285 0.47 -5.27 -8.80
CA ALA A 285 -0.84 -4.69 -8.59
C ALA A 285 -1.90 -5.75 -8.82
N HIS A 286 -3.10 -5.51 -8.28
CA HIS A 286 -4.24 -6.39 -8.46
C HIS A 286 -5.33 -5.70 -9.28
N ALA A 287 -6.07 -6.48 -10.06
CA ALA A 287 -7.30 -6.09 -10.72
C ALA A 287 -8.34 -7.20 -10.54
N PRO A 288 -9.58 -6.92 -10.09
CA PRO A 288 -10.61 -7.95 -9.97
C PRO A 288 -10.95 -8.59 -11.33
N LEU A 289 -11.05 -9.92 -11.35
CA LEU A 289 -11.63 -10.68 -12.45
C LEU A 289 -13.12 -10.95 -12.17
N LEU A 290 -13.98 -10.58 -13.12
CA LEU A 290 -15.42 -10.78 -12.98
C LEU A 290 -15.79 -12.26 -12.85
N LEU A 291 -16.70 -12.52 -11.91
CA LEU A 291 -17.28 -13.86 -11.68
C LEU A 291 -18.55 -14.09 -12.50
N GLU A 292 -19.39 -13.07 -12.63
CA GLU A 292 -20.72 -13.13 -13.26
C GLU A 292 -20.98 -11.81 -13.99
N TRP A 293 -21.78 -11.86 -15.05
CA TRP A 293 -22.04 -10.70 -15.92
C TRP A 293 -22.84 -9.61 -15.19
N GLU A 294 -23.74 -10.04 -14.31
CA GLU A 294 -24.61 -9.22 -13.47
C GLU A 294 -23.81 -8.34 -12.50
N HIS A 295 -22.56 -8.73 -12.19
CA HIS A 295 -21.66 -8.01 -11.30
C HIS A 295 -21.02 -6.78 -11.95
N THR A 296 -21.14 -6.62 -13.28
CA THR A 296 -20.67 -5.41 -13.99
C THR A 296 -21.43 -4.16 -13.61
N GLY A 297 -22.66 -4.29 -13.08
CA GLY A 297 -23.53 -3.16 -12.80
C GLY A 297 -23.91 -2.34 -14.03
N PHE A 298 -23.76 -2.89 -15.25
CA PHE A 298 -24.01 -2.18 -16.49
C PHE A 298 -25.41 -1.52 -16.50
N GLY A 299 -25.44 -0.20 -16.72
CA GLY A 299 -26.66 0.60 -16.75
C GLY A 299 -27.21 1.02 -15.38
N LYS A 300 -26.52 0.75 -14.27
CA LYS A 300 -26.87 1.23 -12.93
C LYS A 300 -26.13 2.52 -12.58
N LEU A 301 -26.73 3.34 -11.72
CA LEU A 301 -26.11 4.54 -11.14
C LEU A 301 -25.83 4.29 -9.65
N VAL A 302 -24.60 4.56 -9.21
CA VAL A 302 -24.12 4.38 -7.82
C VAL A 302 -23.60 5.70 -7.24
N ASP A 303 -23.02 5.68 -6.03
CA ASP A 303 -22.31 6.83 -5.45
C ASP A 303 -21.29 7.40 -6.47
N PRO A 304 -21.23 8.73 -6.67
CA PRO A 304 -20.31 9.34 -7.61
C PRO A 304 -18.83 8.96 -7.40
N ARG A 305 -18.42 8.62 -6.17
CA ARG A 305 -17.06 8.17 -5.84
C ARG A 305 -16.73 6.79 -6.42
N ASP A 306 -17.76 5.96 -6.64
CA ASP A 306 -17.67 4.62 -7.23
C ASP A 306 -17.93 4.60 -8.73
N GLY A 307 -18.17 5.76 -9.35
CA GLY A 307 -18.51 5.84 -10.78
C GLY A 307 -17.47 5.17 -11.70
N ALA A 308 -16.20 5.17 -11.28
CA ALA A 308 -15.13 4.50 -12.02
C ALA A 308 -15.25 2.96 -12.01
N GLU A 309 -15.82 2.35 -10.97
CA GLU A 309 -16.03 0.90 -10.89
C GLU A 309 -17.06 0.40 -11.92
N LEU A 310 -18.08 1.21 -12.24
CA LEU A 310 -19.16 0.80 -13.14
C LEU A 310 -18.90 1.00 -14.63
N ILE A 311 -17.90 1.79 -15.01
CA ILE A 311 -17.55 2.00 -16.42
C ILE A 311 -16.63 0.91 -16.97
N SER A 312 -16.05 0.11 -16.07
CA SER A 312 -15.09 -0.94 -16.40
C SER A 312 -15.72 -2.31 -16.29
N SER A 313 -15.25 -3.23 -17.14
CA SER A 313 -15.57 -4.66 -17.05
C SER A 313 -14.34 -5.55 -16.99
N ALA A 314 -13.13 -4.98 -17.07
CA ALA A 314 -11.86 -5.70 -17.02
C ALA A 314 -10.94 -5.24 -15.87
N TYR A 315 -11.12 -4.02 -15.38
CA TYR A 315 -10.45 -3.40 -14.21
C TYR A 315 -8.92 -3.29 -14.28
N VAL A 316 -8.30 -3.81 -15.35
CA VAL A 316 -6.85 -3.98 -15.48
C VAL A 316 -6.14 -2.75 -16.05
N CYS A 317 -6.86 -1.83 -16.70
CA CYS A 317 -6.24 -0.71 -17.42
C CYS A 317 -5.54 0.29 -16.47
N SER A 318 -6.17 0.67 -15.35
CA SER A 318 -5.52 1.59 -14.40
C SER A 318 -4.39 0.94 -13.60
N PRO A 319 -4.47 -0.32 -13.12
CA PRO A 319 -3.31 -1.02 -12.56
C PRO A 319 -2.13 -1.10 -13.52
N LEU A 320 -2.37 -1.37 -14.82
CA LEU A 320 -1.29 -1.38 -15.83
C LEU A 320 -0.63 0.00 -15.97
N ASN A 321 -1.42 1.09 -16.05
CA ASN A 321 -0.88 2.44 -16.06
C ASN A 321 -0.07 2.75 -14.78
N GLY A 322 -0.53 2.29 -13.63
CA GLY A 322 0.21 2.37 -12.36
C GLY A 322 1.54 1.66 -12.42
N LEU A 323 1.54 0.38 -12.82
CA LEU A 323 2.75 -0.45 -12.91
C LEU A 323 3.76 0.08 -13.92
N ILE A 324 3.35 0.76 -14.99
CA ILE A 324 4.31 1.40 -15.91
C ILE A 324 5.11 2.52 -15.21
N ASN A 325 4.52 3.16 -14.22
CA ASN A 325 5.15 4.19 -13.40
C ASN A 325 5.65 3.66 -12.05
N SER A 326 5.69 2.33 -11.86
CA SER A 326 6.25 1.76 -10.63
C SER A 326 7.78 1.77 -10.67
N PRO A 327 8.44 2.19 -9.58
CA PRO A 327 9.90 2.16 -9.53
C PRO A 327 10.41 0.73 -9.43
N ARG A 328 11.66 0.49 -9.81
CA ARG A 328 12.30 -0.82 -9.62
C ARG A 328 12.82 -0.96 -8.19
N PRO A 329 12.32 -1.94 -7.40
CA PRO A 329 12.88 -2.23 -6.09
C PRO A 329 14.26 -2.89 -6.23
N VAL A 330 15.19 -2.47 -5.38
CA VAL A 330 16.55 -3.01 -5.33
C VAL A 330 16.95 -3.22 -3.88
N LYS A 331 17.87 -4.16 -3.62
CA LYS A 331 18.49 -4.27 -2.28
C LYS A 331 19.20 -2.97 -1.94
N PHE A 332 19.17 -2.56 -0.68
CA PHE A 332 19.70 -1.27 -0.23
C PHE A 332 21.18 -1.05 -0.62
N ASP A 333 21.98 -2.12 -0.64
CA ASP A 333 23.41 -2.13 -0.96
C ASP A 333 23.71 -2.28 -2.46
N THR A 334 22.70 -2.43 -3.31
CA THR A 334 22.88 -2.57 -4.77
C THR A 334 23.63 -1.35 -5.33
N PRO A 335 24.74 -1.55 -6.06
CA PRO A 335 25.45 -0.47 -6.73
C PRO A 335 24.52 0.28 -7.68
N VAL A 336 24.56 1.61 -7.62
CA VAL A 336 23.77 2.49 -8.50
C VAL A 336 24.53 2.69 -9.79
N ALA A 337 23.90 2.39 -10.94
CA ALA A 337 24.54 2.58 -12.23
C ALA A 337 24.72 4.08 -12.54
N ALA A 338 25.65 4.41 -13.44
CA ALA A 338 25.87 5.79 -13.85
C ALA A 338 24.58 6.40 -14.44
N GLY A 339 24.11 7.50 -13.86
CA GLY A 339 22.89 8.20 -14.27
C GLY A 339 21.61 7.73 -13.56
N GLU A 340 21.65 6.66 -12.78
CA GLU A 340 20.54 6.28 -11.90
C GLU A 340 20.57 7.08 -10.59
N THR A 341 19.40 7.29 -9.99
CA THR A 341 19.27 7.82 -8.63
C THR A 341 18.53 6.79 -7.80
N ARG A 342 19.17 6.31 -6.73
CA ARG A 342 18.50 5.46 -5.75
C ARG A 342 17.78 6.31 -4.71
N ILE A 343 16.47 6.12 -4.59
CA ILE A 343 15.68 6.59 -3.47
C ILE A 343 15.71 5.51 -2.40
N SER A 344 16.18 5.83 -1.21
CA SER A 344 16.11 4.96 -0.04
C SER A 344 15.39 5.68 1.11
N VAL A 345 15.32 5.02 2.27
CA VAL A 345 14.84 5.64 3.52
C VAL A 345 15.57 6.94 3.87
N GLU A 346 16.81 7.12 3.39
CA GLU A 346 17.62 8.32 3.61
C GLU A 346 17.07 9.55 2.87
N ASN A 347 16.34 9.34 1.77
CA ASN A 347 15.73 10.42 0.97
C ASN A 347 14.30 10.76 1.42
N ILE A 348 13.68 9.93 2.27
CA ILE A 348 12.31 10.16 2.72
C ILE A 348 12.27 11.37 3.67
N SER A 349 11.62 12.42 3.18
CA SER A 349 11.53 13.73 3.83
C SER A 349 10.29 13.88 4.70
N ALA A 350 9.19 13.19 4.35
CA ALA A 350 7.99 13.12 5.18
C ALA A 350 7.10 11.91 4.81
N VAL A 351 6.30 11.44 5.76
CA VAL A 351 5.19 10.51 5.54
C VAL A 351 3.87 11.21 5.81
N VAL A 352 2.92 11.11 4.91
CA VAL A 352 1.55 11.65 5.02
C VAL A 352 0.58 10.49 5.14
N MET A 353 -0.25 10.48 6.18
CA MET A 353 -1.23 9.40 6.40
C MET A 353 -2.43 9.84 7.25
N PRO A 354 -3.57 9.13 7.19
CA PRO A 354 -4.70 9.32 8.09
C PRO A 354 -4.32 9.22 9.58
N GLU A 355 -4.77 10.17 10.41
CA GLU A 355 -4.47 10.20 11.85
C GLU A 355 -4.96 8.94 12.57
N THR A 356 -6.08 8.38 12.13
CA THR A 356 -6.75 7.25 12.78
C THR A 356 -6.25 5.87 12.33
N THR A 357 -5.11 5.81 11.62
CA THR A 357 -4.48 4.56 11.14
C THR A 357 -3.06 4.34 11.65
N VAL A 358 -2.65 5.04 12.72
CA VAL A 358 -1.28 4.94 13.22
C VAL A 358 -1.03 3.62 13.97
N GLY A 359 0.23 3.29 14.22
CA GLY A 359 0.65 2.02 14.86
C GLY A 359 0.93 0.88 13.88
N ASN A 360 0.78 1.13 12.58
CA ASN A 360 1.26 0.26 11.52
C ASN A 360 2.78 0.43 11.29
N ILE A 361 3.36 -0.43 10.44
CA ILE A 361 4.79 -0.37 10.07
C ILE A 361 5.17 1.01 9.55
N PRO A 362 4.47 1.61 8.55
CA PRO A 362 4.85 2.93 8.06
C PRO A 362 4.97 4.00 9.13
N PHE A 363 4.04 4.05 10.08
CA PHE A 363 4.07 5.02 11.16
C PHE A 363 5.22 4.77 12.14
N LEU A 364 5.31 3.55 12.69
CA LEU A 364 6.30 3.22 13.72
C LEU A 364 7.73 3.21 13.16
N ALA A 365 7.93 2.70 11.94
CA ALA A 365 9.22 2.76 11.28
C ALA A 365 9.63 4.22 11.01
N SER A 366 8.71 5.07 10.57
CA SER A 366 9.02 6.50 10.37
C SER A 366 9.45 7.20 11.66
N LEU A 367 8.83 6.88 12.79
CA LEU A 367 9.26 7.37 14.10
C LEU A 367 10.66 6.90 14.46
N ASP A 368 10.95 5.60 14.28
CA ASP A 368 12.27 5.01 14.57
C ASP A 368 13.37 5.59 13.66
N GLN A 369 13.03 5.94 12.42
CA GLN A 369 13.91 6.61 11.47
C GLN A 369 14.05 8.12 11.75
N GLY A 370 13.19 8.72 12.56
CA GLY A 370 13.10 10.17 12.76
C GLY A 370 12.61 10.92 11.51
N ILE A 371 11.80 10.27 10.68
CA ILE A 371 11.15 10.88 9.51
C ILE A 371 9.95 11.70 10.01
N PRO A 372 9.80 12.97 9.58
CA PRO A 372 8.59 13.74 9.85
C PRO A 372 7.31 13.04 9.38
N ILE A 373 6.28 13.04 10.22
CA ILE A 373 4.97 12.44 9.91
C ILE A 373 3.93 13.55 9.90
N ILE A 374 3.09 13.62 8.87
CA ILE A 374 1.97 14.54 8.75
C ILE A 374 0.69 13.72 8.83
N LEU A 375 -0.04 13.87 9.93
CA LEU A 375 -1.30 13.17 10.17
C LEU A 375 -2.48 14.02 9.71
N ILE A 376 -3.35 13.42 8.89
CA ILE A 376 -4.54 14.08 8.33
C ILE A 376 -5.75 13.78 9.23
N LYS A 377 -6.34 14.81 9.84
CA LYS A 377 -7.48 14.65 10.76
C LYS A 377 -8.79 14.37 10.04
N ASP A 378 -9.06 15.07 8.94
CA ASP A 378 -10.36 14.97 8.24
C ASP A 378 -10.48 13.70 7.40
N ASN A 379 -9.39 12.93 7.24
CA ASN A 379 -9.45 11.59 6.65
C ASN A 379 -9.53 10.53 7.74
N SER A 380 -10.68 10.39 8.37
CA SER A 380 -10.89 9.37 9.40
C SER A 380 -11.04 7.96 8.81
N THR A 381 -10.74 6.95 9.61
CA THR A 381 -10.82 5.53 9.26
C THR A 381 -11.45 4.70 10.38
N LYS A 382 -11.86 3.48 10.06
CA LYS A 382 -12.55 2.58 11.01
C LYS A 382 -11.67 2.11 12.17
N TYR A 383 -10.34 2.04 12.00
CA TYR A 383 -9.43 1.60 13.07
C TYR A 383 -9.45 2.54 14.27
N ASN A 384 -9.60 3.86 14.04
CA ASN A 384 -9.63 4.85 15.11
C ASN A 384 -8.43 4.72 16.07
N ILE A 385 -7.25 4.35 15.57
CA ILE A 385 -6.02 4.30 16.36
C ILE A 385 -5.25 5.59 16.11
N THR A 386 -5.06 6.38 17.16
CA THR A 386 -4.38 7.69 17.13
C THR A 386 -3.09 7.64 17.97
N PRO A 387 -2.18 8.64 17.83
CA PRO A 387 -0.99 8.74 18.68
C PRO A 387 -1.32 8.75 20.19
N GLU A 388 -2.44 9.36 20.59
CA GLU A 388 -2.93 9.41 21.97
C GLU A 388 -3.28 8.02 22.50
N ARG A 389 -3.99 7.22 21.71
CA ARG A 389 -4.31 5.82 22.08
C ARG A 389 -3.05 4.98 22.22
N LEU A 390 -2.07 5.23 21.36
CA LEU A 390 -0.75 4.63 21.47
C LEU A 390 0.09 5.20 22.61
N LYS A 391 -0.34 6.29 23.25
CA LYS A 391 0.43 7.01 24.28
C LYS A 391 1.84 7.38 23.78
N ILE A 392 1.92 7.74 22.50
CA ILE A 392 3.16 8.21 21.86
C ILE A 392 3.25 9.71 22.07
N ASP A 393 4.17 10.11 22.96
CA ASP A 393 4.40 11.51 23.28
C ASP A 393 5.07 12.24 22.10
N GLU A 394 4.51 13.39 21.73
CA GLU A 394 5.01 14.29 20.67
C GLU A 394 6.24 15.09 21.14
N THR A 395 6.55 15.11 22.44
CA THR A 395 7.59 15.98 23.02
C THR A 395 9.03 15.44 22.92
N GLN A 396 9.24 14.19 22.49
CA GLN A 396 10.56 13.54 22.42
C GLN A 396 11.28 13.69 21.07
N GLY A 397 11.36 14.90 20.53
CA GLY A 397 12.05 15.14 19.25
C GLY A 397 11.41 14.44 18.03
N ARG A 398 10.20 13.88 18.20
CA ARG A 398 9.40 13.26 17.16
C ARG A 398 8.66 14.36 16.42
N LYS A 399 8.90 14.48 15.11
CA LYS A 399 8.27 15.50 14.26
C LYS A 399 6.94 14.99 13.72
N ILE A 400 5.94 14.88 14.61
CA ILE A 400 4.56 14.59 14.20
C ILE A 400 3.86 15.94 14.02
N TYR A 401 3.44 16.22 12.79
CA TYR A 401 2.61 17.35 12.43
C TYR A 401 1.17 16.89 12.21
N ARG A 402 0.23 17.79 12.50
CA ARG A 402 -1.19 17.57 12.26
C ARG A 402 -1.69 18.58 11.25
N ALA A 403 -2.39 18.08 10.25
CA ALA A 403 -3.11 18.88 9.27
C ALA A 403 -4.57 18.45 9.26
N ASN A 404 -5.50 19.37 9.05
CA ASN A 404 -6.90 19.03 8.90
C ASN A 404 -7.11 18.30 7.56
N SER A 405 -6.50 18.79 6.48
CA SER A 405 -6.69 18.27 5.13
C SER A 405 -5.37 18.02 4.37
N TYR A 406 -5.48 17.31 3.24
CA TYR A 406 -4.37 17.13 2.30
C TYR A 406 -3.87 18.46 1.69
N MET A 407 -4.71 19.50 1.61
CA MET A 407 -4.29 20.84 1.19
C MET A 407 -3.33 21.46 2.20
N GLU A 408 -3.67 21.37 3.49
CA GLU A 408 -2.81 21.86 4.57
C GLU A 408 -1.51 21.04 4.66
N ALA A 409 -1.60 19.72 4.50
CA ALA A 409 -0.42 18.84 4.43
C ALA A 409 0.51 19.20 3.27
N THR A 410 -0.03 19.62 2.12
CA THR A 410 0.77 20.11 0.99
C THR A 410 1.55 21.38 1.37
N GLY A 411 0.93 22.30 2.11
CA GLY A 411 1.61 23.47 2.67
C GLY A 411 2.73 23.11 3.65
N LEU A 412 2.51 22.09 4.50
CA LEU A 412 3.53 21.56 5.39
C LEU A 412 4.70 20.93 4.63
N LEU A 413 4.43 20.15 3.57
CA LEU A 413 5.49 19.60 2.71
C LEU A 413 6.33 20.71 2.07
N LEU A 414 5.69 21.79 1.60
CA LEU A 414 6.41 22.96 1.07
C LEU A 414 7.28 23.63 2.13
N ALA A 415 6.77 23.80 3.35
CA ALA A 415 7.55 24.35 4.46
C ALA A 415 8.80 23.49 4.73
N LEU A 416 8.62 22.16 4.85
CA LEU A 416 9.72 21.21 5.06
C LEU A 416 10.73 21.23 3.92
N ARG A 417 10.26 21.25 2.65
CA ARG A 417 11.12 21.31 1.45
C ARG A 417 12.00 22.54 1.40
N HIS A 418 11.48 23.68 1.87
CA HIS A 418 12.19 24.95 1.87
C HIS A 418 12.89 25.26 3.20
N GLY A 419 12.95 24.31 4.14
CA GLY A 419 13.60 24.50 5.43
C GLY A 419 12.90 25.53 6.34
N ILE A 420 11.63 25.80 6.08
CA ILE A 420 10.79 26.68 6.89
C ILE A 420 10.23 25.85 8.05
N MET A 421 10.45 26.31 9.27
CA MET A 421 9.92 25.68 10.48
C MET A 421 8.38 25.83 10.51
N PRO A 422 7.58 24.74 10.45
CA PRO A 422 6.13 24.85 10.36
C PRO A 422 5.49 25.69 11.47
N GLU A 423 6.01 25.61 12.69
CA GLU A 423 5.57 26.36 13.87
C GLU A 423 5.74 27.87 13.73
N SER A 424 6.63 28.33 12.83
CA SER A 424 6.79 29.77 12.52
C SER A 424 5.65 30.32 11.66
N THR A 425 4.86 29.44 11.04
CA THR A 425 3.74 29.80 10.15
C THR A 425 2.38 29.85 10.87
N THR A 426 2.31 29.36 12.11
CA THR A 426 1.08 29.30 12.91
C THR A 426 1.09 30.36 14.02
N ARG A 427 -0.08 30.65 14.61
CA ARG A 427 -0.23 31.64 15.69
C ARG A 427 -1.10 31.10 16.84
N PRO A 428 -0.80 31.46 18.10
CA PRO A 428 0.34 32.28 18.53
C PRO A 428 1.67 31.52 18.40
N MET A 429 2.75 32.24 18.10
CA MET A 429 4.08 31.64 18.03
C MET A 429 4.62 31.48 19.46
N PRO A 430 5.16 30.30 19.85
CA PRO A 430 5.72 30.11 21.18
C PRO A 430 6.94 31.00 21.41
N GLU A 431 7.06 31.55 22.61
CA GLU A 431 8.21 32.35 23.02
C GLU A 431 9.46 31.48 23.18
N ILE A 432 10.61 31.99 22.73
CA ILE A 432 11.91 31.34 22.92
C ILE A 432 12.29 31.42 24.39
N LYS A 433 12.56 30.27 25.02
CA LYS A 433 13.06 30.19 26.40
C LYS A 433 14.58 30.02 26.39
N PRO A 434 15.37 31.06 26.73
CA PRO A 434 16.83 30.92 26.79
C PRO A 434 17.24 29.98 27.93
N ILE A 435 18.25 29.14 27.67
CA ILE A 435 18.95 28.38 28.71
C ILE A 435 20.10 29.26 29.20
N PHE A 436 20.02 29.70 30.46
CA PHE A 436 21.11 30.42 31.11
C PHE A 436 22.09 29.40 31.69
N ILE A 437 23.36 29.55 31.34
CA ILE A 437 24.47 28.71 31.82
C ILE A 437 25.07 29.23 33.11
#